data_AF-A0A091NLP1-F1
#
_entry.id   AF-A0A091NLP1-F1
#
_cell.length_a   1.000
_cell.length_b   1.000
_cell.length_c   1.000
_cell.angle_alpha   90.00
_cell.angle_beta   90.00
_cell.angle_gamma   90.00
#
_symmetry.space_group_name_H-M   'P 1'
#
loop_
_entity.id
_entity.type
_entity.pdbx_description
1 polymer ?
#
loop_
_entity_poly.entity_id
_entity_poly.type
_entity_poly.pdbx_seq_one_letter_code
_entity_poly.pdbx_strand_id
1 'polypeptide(L)'
;RWHIDLQPWASPTPSLNYEALRFLKYISTSQISCEHMSLNSLRGYSETAKKPWSICLDERFSLIHRIRSKQCRLYSLGLSNDDNQFEVSMANSGCEVHRFDPSIKSAHIQKSRHLWYHRLSIDWRDPNPAIAAHKLHSNTKKLGTILNEFGHQKV
;
A
#
# COMPACT_ATOMS: atom_id res chain seq x y z
N ARG A 1 -9.82 30.71 11.26
CA ARG A 1 -9.12 29.77 12.17
C ARG A 1 -9.33 28.37 11.58
N TRP A 2 -8.27 27.58 11.39
CA TRP A 2 -8.39 26.23 10.81
C TRP A 2 -9.25 25.35 11.73
N HIS A 3 -10.31 24.75 11.19
CA HIS A 3 -11.16 23.80 11.88
C HIS A 3 -10.69 22.39 11.51
N ILE A 4 -10.35 21.59 12.51
CA ILE A 4 -9.97 20.18 12.33
C ILE A 4 -11.10 19.37 12.94
N ASP A 5 -11.87 18.70 12.08
CA ASP A 5 -12.88 17.74 12.53
C ASP A 5 -12.15 16.54 13.14
N LEU A 6 -12.19 16.46 14.46
CA LEU A 6 -11.63 15.33 15.18
C LEU A 6 -12.44 14.08 14.86
N GLN A 7 -11.74 13.00 14.52
CA GLN A 7 -12.38 11.72 14.30
C GLN A 7 -13.06 11.24 15.59
N PRO A 8 -14.14 10.43 15.52
CA PRO A 8 -14.91 10.01 16.71
C PRO A 8 -14.09 9.29 17.79
N TRP A 9 -12.92 8.77 17.41
CA TRP A 9 -11.97 8.06 18.26
C TRP A 9 -10.83 8.93 18.81
N ALA A 10 -10.80 10.22 18.47
CA ALA A 10 -9.80 11.17 18.97
C ALA A 10 -10.20 11.73 20.34
N SER A 11 -9.22 12.07 21.17
CA SER A 11 -9.48 12.67 22.49
C SER A 11 -10.16 14.04 22.35
N PRO A 12 -11.14 14.39 23.21
CA PRO A 12 -11.80 15.70 23.18
C PRO A 12 -10.84 16.86 23.53
N THR A 13 -9.70 16.56 24.15
CA THR A 13 -8.68 17.55 24.52
C THR A 13 -7.38 17.32 23.72
N PRO A 14 -6.80 18.36 23.08
CA PRO A 14 -5.50 18.24 22.42
C PRO A 14 -4.41 17.82 23.42
N SER A 15 -3.82 16.65 23.23
CA SER A 15 -2.77 16.12 24.10
C SER A 15 -1.87 15.17 23.34
N LEU A 16 -0.58 15.50 23.29
CA LEU A 16 0.44 14.65 22.66
C LEU A 16 0.46 13.25 23.30
N ASN A 17 0.32 13.18 24.63
CA ASN A 17 0.37 11.92 25.37
C ASN A 17 -0.83 11.02 25.04
N TYR A 18 -2.04 11.58 24.95
CA TYR A 18 -3.22 10.78 24.58
C TYR A 18 -3.13 10.26 23.15
N GLU A 19 -2.68 11.10 22.21
CA GLU A 19 -2.49 10.66 20.82
C GLU A 19 -1.37 9.63 20.66
N ALA A 20 -0.26 9.79 21.39
CA ALA A 20 0.82 8.81 21.41
C ALA A 20 0.37 7.46 21.96
N LEU A 21 -0.34 7.45 23.09
CA LEU A 21 -0.88 6.22 23.68
C LEU A 21 -1.91 5.55 22.76
N ARG A 22 -2.78 6.33 22.13
CA ARG A 22 -3.76 5.83 21.17
C ARG A 22 -3.07 5.18 19.97
N PHE A 23 -2.07 5.86 19.39
CA PHE A 23 -1.30 5.34 18.28
C PHE A 23 -0.58 4.05 18.67
N LEU A 24 0.12 4.05 19.81
CA LEU A 24 0.80 2.87 20.34
C LEU A 24 -0.17 1.70 20.54
N LYS A 25 -1.32 1.93 21.16
CA LYS A 25 -2.37 0.92 21.34
C LYS A 25 -2.85 0.37 19.99
N TYR A 26 -3.06 1.23 19.01
CA TYR A 26 -3.51 0.81 17.67
C TYR A 26 -2.46 -0.06 16.97
N ILE A 27 -1.19 0.36 16.95
CA ILE A 27 -0.12 -0.38 16.26
C ILE A 27 0.32 -1.65 17.01
N SER A 28 0.09 -1.74 18.33
CA SER A 28 0.42 -2.92 19.14
C SER A 28 -0.72 -3.92 19.26
N THR A 29 -1.95 -3.53 18.93
CA THR A 29 -3.11 -4.43 18.94
C THR A 29 -3.26 -5.07 17.58
N SER A 30 -3.25 -6.41 17.53
CA SER A 30 -3.56 -7.12 16.29
C SER A 30 -4.98 -6.78 15.84
N GLN A 31 -5.11 -6.16 14.66
CA GLN A 31 -6.41 -5.77 14.11
C GLN A 31 -7.10 -6.92 13.38
N ILE A 32 -6.33 -7.92 12.92
CA ILE A 32 -6.81 -9.02 12.09
C ILE A 32 -6.16 -10.32 12.58
N SER A 33 -6.97 -11.33 12.89
CA SER A 33 -6.51 -12.67 13.26
C SER A 33 -6.71 -13.64 12.10
N CYS A 34 -5.65 -14.01 11.38
CA CYS A 34 -5.75 -14.90 10.22
C CYS A 34 -5.96 -16.36 10.65
N GLU A 35 -7.05 -16.97 10.22
CA GLU A 35 -7.36 -18.37 10.53
C GLU A 35 -6.57 -19.31 9.62
N HIS A 36 -6.41 -18.93 8.35
CA HIS A 36 -5.72 -19.72 7.35
C HIS A 36 -4.58 -18.91 6.72
N MET A 37 -3.37 -19.07 7.29
CA MET A 37 -2.16 -18.58 6.64
C MET A 37 -1.83 -19.49 5.46
N SER A 38 -1.99 -18.99 4.23
CA SER A 38 -1.58 -19.72 3.04
C SER A 38 -0.10 -19.47 2.78
N LEU A 39 0.68 -20.54 2.75
CA LEU A 39 2.08 -20.55 2.36
C LEU A 39 2.20 -20.88 0.87
N ASN A 40 1.43 -20.18 0.02
CA ASN A 40 1.40 -20.45 -1.41
C ASN A 40 1.86 -19.24 -2.22
N SER A 41 2.96 -19.43 -2.94
CA SER A 41 3.10 -18.81 -4.25
C SER A 41 1.90 -19.28 -5.08
N LEU A 42 1.06 -18.34 -5.50
CA LEU A 42 -0.18 -18.58 -6.26
C LEU A 42 0.04 -19.37 -7.57
N ARG A 43 1.30 -19.58 -7.98
CA ARG A 43 1.75 -20.68 -8.83
C ARG A 43 3.10 -21.16 -8.31
N GLY A 44 3.22 -22.47 -8.05
CA GLY A 44 4.46 -23.26 -8.03
C GLY A 44 5.69 -22.62 -7.40
N TYR A 45 6.14 -23.15 -6.27
CA TYR A 45 7.42 -22.82 -5.68
C TYR A 45 8.53 -22.87 -6.75
N SER A 46 9.18 -21.75 -7.01
CA SER A 46 10.53 -21.78 -7.58
C SER A 46 11.45 -21.89 -6.37
N GLU A 47 12.23 -22.96 -6.29
CA GLU A 47 13.17 -23.27 -5.18
C GLU A 47 14.16 -22.13 -4.87
N THR A 48 14.19 -21.07 -5.69
CA THR A 48 15.04 -19.90 -5.54
C THR A 48 14.43 -18.75 -4.73
N ALA A 49 13.15 -18.82 -4.33
CA ALA A 49 12.53 -17.77 -3.51
C ALA A 49 13.02 -17.88 -2.06
N LYS A 50 13.93 -16.98 -1.66
CA LYS A 50 14.66 -17.07 -0.38
C LYS A 50 13.77 -17.08 0.86
N LYS A 51 12.50 -16.63 0.80
CA LYS A 51 11.51 -16.74 1.88
C LYS A 51 10.08 -16.70 1.33
N PRO A 52 9.22 -17.70 1.58
CA PRO A 52 7.80 -17.59 1.24
C PRO A 52 7.10 -16.56 2.14
N TRP A 53 6.37 -15.61 1.55
CA TRP A 53 5.52 -14.67 2.28
C TRP A 53 4.26 -15.38 2.76
N SER A 54 3.90 -15.18 4.02
CA SER A 54 2.60 -15.62 4.55
C SER A 54 1.55 -14.55 4.27
N ILE A 55 0.47 -14.93 3.60
CA ILE A 55 -0.63 -14.02 3.27
C ILE A 55 -1.90 -14.53 3.95
N CYS A 56 -2.65 -13.58 4.52
CA CYS A 56 -3.99 -13.81 5.03
C CYS A 56 -4.97 -13.90 3.86
N LEU A 57 -5.42 -15.11 3.55
CA LEU A 57 -6.36 -15.36 2.44
C LEU A 57 -7.70 -15.91 2.94
N ASP A 58 -8.05 -15.62 4.20
CA ASP A 58 -9.33 -16.01 4.80
C ASP A 58 -10.50 -15.60 3.90
N GLU A 59 -11.46 -16.51 3.73
CA GLU A 59 -12.60 -16.34 2.83
C GLU A 59 -13.45 -15.10 3.17
N ARG A 60 -13.49 -14.70 4.45
CA ARG A 60 -14.20 -13.50 4.91
C ARG A 60 -13.71 -12.19 4.28
N PHE A 61 -12.50 -12.16 3.71
CA PHE A 61 -11.97 -11.00 3.00
C PHE A 61 -12.17 -11.09 1.48
N SER A 62 -12.65 -12.23 0.98
CA SER A 62 -12.85 -12.52 -0.45
C SER A 62 -11.63 -12.31 -1.36
N LEU A 63 -10.45 -12.09 -0.76
CA LEU A 63 -9.22 -11.75 -1.48
C LEU A 63 -8.75 -12.92 -2.34
N ILE A 64 -8.85 -14.15 -1.81
CA ILE A 64 -8.52 -15.37 -2.55
C ILE A 64 -9.34 -15.53 -3.82
N HIS A 65 -10.64 -15.23 -3.79
CA HIS A 65 -11.51 -15.30 -4.95
C HIS A 65 -11.13 -14.28 -6.01
N ARG A 66 -10.86 -13.03 -5.61
CA ARG A 66 -10.42 -11.96 -6.52
C ARG A 66 -9.10 -12.27 -7.20
N ILE A 67 -8.17 -12.89 -6.47
CA ILE A 67 -6.89 -13.34 -7.02
C ILE A 67 -7.11 -14.47 -8.03
N ARG A 68 -7.91 -15.49 -7.68
CA ARG A 68 -8.21 -16.62 -8.58
C ARG A 68 -8.93 -16.19 -9.85
N SER A 69 -9.83 -15.22 -9.77
CA SER A 69 -10.53 -14.64 -10.92
C SER A 69 -9.69 -13.62 -11.70
N LYS A 70 -8.46 -13.32 -11.25
CA LYS A 70 -7.58 -12.28 -11.82
C LYS A 70 -8.21 -10.88 -11.82
N GLN A 71 -9.13 -10.63 -10.89
CA GLN A 71 -9.77 -9.33 -10.67
C GLN A 71 -9.20 -8.69 -9.39
N CYS A 72 -7.88 -8.54 -9.36
CA CYS A 72 -7.14 -8.05 -8.22
C CYS A 72 -6.22 -6.90 -8.64
N ARG A 73 -6.18 -5.87 -7.79
CA ARG A 73 -5.22 -4.77 -7.89
C ARG A 73 -4.46 -4.64 -6.59
N LEU A 74 -3.14 -4.57 -6.68
CA LEU A 74 -2.23 -4.47 -5.55
C LEU A 74 -1.49 -3.14 -5.59
N TYR A 75 -1.49 -2.43 -4.48
CA TYR A 75 -0.64 -1.26 -4.25
C TYR A 75 0.45 -1.66 -3.26
N SER A 76 1.71 -1.71 -3.70
CA SER A 76 2.86 -1.96 -2.84
C SER A 76 3.57 -0.65 -2.55
N LEU A 77 3.86 -0.37 -1.28
CA LEU A 77 4.54 0.84 -0.83
C LEU A 77 5.92 0.42 -0.30
N GLY A 78 6.93 0.56 -1.15
CA GLY A 78 8.29 0.15 -0.83
C GLY A 78 9.06 1.28 -0.15
N LEU A 79 9.65 1.00 1.01
CA LEU A 79 10.71 1.81 1.61
C LEU A 79 12.07 1.17 1.30
N SER A 80 12.49 1.22 0.04
CA SER A 80 13.85 0.87 -0.40
C SER A 80 14.31 -0.56 -0.04
N ASN A 81 13.49 -1.58 -0.29
CA ASN A 81 13.94 -2.97 -0.24
C ASN A 81 13.98 -3.56 -1.66
N ASP A 82 15.08 -4.20 -2.03
CA ASP A 82 15.25 -4.88 -3.32
C ASP A 82 14.36 -6.13 -3.44
N ASP A 83 13.83 -6.66 -2.32
CA ASP A 83 12.86 -7.73 -2.36
C ASP A 83 11.52 -7.24 -2.94
N ASN A 84 11.22 -7.70 -4.15
CA ASN A 84 9.98 -7.43 -4.89
C ASN A 84 9.26 -8.71 -5.30
N GLN A 85 9.67 -9.85 -4.74
CA GLN A 85 9.21 -11.15 -5.17
C GLN A 85 7.71 -11.34 -4.91
N PHE A 86 7.15 -10.71 -3.87
CA PHE A 86 5.71 -10.69 -3.62
C PHE A 86 4.95 -9.99 -4.76
N GLU A 87 5.38 -8.79 -5.15
CA GLU A 87 4.79 -8.03 -6.26
C GLU A 87 4.90 -8.79 -7.59
N VAL A 88 6.06 -9.39 -7.86
CA VAL A 88 6.27 -10.22 -9.06
C VAL A 88 5.36 -11.44 -9.06
N SER A 89 5.23 -12.14 -7.94
CA SER A 89 4.34 -13.31 -7.80
C SER A 89 2.87 -12.94 -8.03
N MET A 90 2.41 -11.81 -7.48
CA MET A 90 1.05 -11.32 -7.66
C MET A 90 0.78 -10.90 -9.11
N ALA A 91 1.74 -10.23 -9.76
CA ALA A 91 1.64 -9.87 -11.17
C ALA A 91 1.59 -11.11 -12.07
N ASN A 92 2.43 -12.12 -11.79
CA ASN A 92 2.44 -13.41 -12.51
C ASN A 92 1.15 -14.22 -12.31
N SER A 93 0.45 -13.98 -11.20
CA SER A 93 -0.86 -14.56 -10.92
C SER A 93 -2.01 -13.85 -11.64
N GLY A 94 -1.72 -12.72 -12.30
CA GLY A 94 -2.66 -11.94 -13.10
C GLY A 94 -3.24 -10.71 -12.41
N CYS A 95 -2.74 -10.34 -11.22
CA CYS A 95 -3.14 -9.09 -10.57
C CYS A 95 -2.46 -7.89 -11.22
N GLU A 96 -3.17 -6.76 -11.29
CA GLU A 96 -2.58 -5.47 -11.66
C GLU A 96 -1.79 -4.92 -10.45
N VAL A 97 -0.46 -4.81 -10.56
CA VAL A 97 0.40 -4.44 -9.43
C VAL A 97 1.07 -3.09 -9.65
N HIS A 98 0.83 -2.14 -8.76
CA HIS A 98 1.44 -0.82 -8.74
C HIS A 98 2.37 -0.71 -7.52
N ARG A 99 3.68 -0.67 -7.78
CA ARG A 99 4.70 -0.46 -6.75
C ARG A 99 5.12 1.00 -6.72
N PHE A 100 5.03 1.60 -5.54
CA PHE A 100 5.40 2.99 -5.24
C PHE A 100 6.74 2.97 -4.53
N ASP A 101 7.78 3.43 -5.23
CA ASP A 101 9.15 3.40 -4.75
C ASP A 101 9.86 4.70 -5.15
N PRO A 102 10.02 5.66 -4.23
CA PRO A 102 10.61 6.96 -4.56
C PRO A 102 12.11 6.88 -4.91
N SER A 103 12.77 5.73 -4.70
CA SER A 103 14.21 5.55 -4.95
C SER A 103 14.56 5.31 -6.42
N ILE A 104 13.58 4.90 -7.24
CA ILE A 104 13.82 4.58 -8.65
C ILE A 104 14.11 5.87 -9.46
N LYS A 105 14.85 5.74 -10.57
CA LYS A 105 15.25 6.91 -11.37
C LYS A 105 14.14 7.46 -12.26
N SER A 106 13.41 6.59 -12.96
CA SER A 106 12.38 7.02 -13.90
C SER A 106 11.03 7.21 -13.21
N ALA A 107 10.24 8.19 -13.65
CA ALA A 107 8.95 8.51 -13.05
C ALA A 107 7.95 7.34 -13.06
N HIS A 108 7.92 6.59 -14.17
CA HIS A 108 7.00 5.48 -14.39
C HIS A 108 7.68 4.41 -15.26
N ILE A 109 7.69 3.16 -14.81
CA ILE A 109 8.30 2.03 -15.55
C ILE A 109 7.37 0.82 -15.48
N GLN A 110 7.00 0.26 -16.62
CA GLN A 110 6.39 -1.06 -16.67
C GLN A 110 7.49 -2.13 -16.65
N LYS A 111 7.55 -2.93 -15.58
CA LYS A 111 8.55 -3.99 -15.41
C LYS A 111 8.09 -5.32 -16.03
N SER A 112 6.78 -5.57 -16.06
CA SER A 112 6.17 -6.71 -16.77
C SER A 112 4.72 -6.36 -17.14
N ARG A 113 4.03 -7.26 -17.86
CA ARG A 113 2.67 -7.05 -18.36
C ARG A 113 1.69 -6.51 -17.30
N HIS A 114 1.83 -6.93 -16.04
CA HIS A 114 0.94 -6.56 -14.94
C HIS A 114 1.66 -5.87 -13.77
N LEU A 115 2.86 -5.33 -14.00
CA LEU A 115 3.68 -4.74 -12.93
C LEU A 115 4.24 -3.37 -13.33
N TRP A 116 3.81 -2.33 -12.61
CA TRP A 116 4.22 -0.95 -12.80
C TRP A 116 4.94 -0.41 -11.57
N TYR A 117 6.02 0.31 -11.81
CA TYR A 117 6.83 0.99 -10.81
C TYR A 117 6.63 2.49 -10.98
N HIS A 118 6.37 3.18 -9.88
CA HIS A 118 6.11 4.60 -9.83
C HIS A 118 7.10 5.27 -8.88
N ARG A 119 7.79 6.31 -9.34
CA ARG A 119 8.70 7.11 -8.50
C ARG A 119 7.91 8.07 -7.64
N LEU A 120 7.14 7.50 -6.73
CA LEU A 120 6.19 8.19 -5.89
C LEU A 120 6.09 7.43 -4.57
N SER A 121 5.81 8.17 -3.51
CA SER A 121 5.56 7.71 -2.15
C SER A 121 4.21 8.26 -1.68
N ILE A 122 3.68 7.70 -0.60
CA ILE A 122 2.39 8.12 -0.06
C ILE A 122 2.60 9.09 1.09
N ASP A 123 1.86 10.19 1.06
CA ASP A 123 1.72 11.14 2.16
C ASP A 123 0.28 11.14 2.68
N TRP A 124 0.11 11.49 3.94
CA TRP A 124 -1.20 11.78 4.51
C TRP A 124 -1.54 13.27 4.41
N ARG A 125 -0.53 14.13 4.22
CA ARG A 125 -0.69 15.59 4.18
C ARG A 125 -1.08 16.06 2.78
N ASP A 126 -1.84 17.15 2.75
CA ASP A 126 -1.92 17.95 1.54
C ASP A 126 -0.58 18.66 1.31
N PRO A 127 -0.16 18.85 0.05
CA PRO A 127 0.98 19.69 -0.24
C PRO A 127 0.77 21.08 0.37
N ASN A 128 1.78 21.60 1.06
CA ASN A 128 1.69 22.90 1.71
C ASN A 128 1.45 23.98 0.62
N PRO A 129 0.32 24.72 0.66
CA PRO A 129 -0.03 25.70 -0.37
C PRO A 129 0.97 26.86 -0.47
N ALA A 130 1.79 27.08 0.57
CA ALA A 130 2.86 28.08 0.56
C ALA A 130 4.11 27.64 -0.23
N ILE A 131 4.21 26.36 -0.61
CA ILE A 131 5.30 25.85 -1.45
C ILE A 131 4.83 25.90 -2.91
N ALA A 132 5.52 26.71 -3.73
CA ALA A 132 5.19 26.83 -5.15
C ALA A 132 5.17 25.46 -5.84
N ALA A 133 4.16 25.19 -6.67
CA ALA A 133 3.97 23.93 -7.39
C ALA A 133 5.21 23.49 -8.20
N HIS A 134 6.01 24.44 -8.67
CA HIS A 134 7.27 24.17 -9.40
C HIS A 134 8.43 23.69 -8.49
N LYS A 135 8.38 23.96 -7.18
CA LYS A 135 9.31 23.39 -6.18
C LYS A 135 8.81 22.06 -5.61
N LEU A 136 7.55 21.69 -5.87
CA LEU A 136 7.02 20.35 -5.64
C LEU A 136 7.50 19.39 -6.75
N HIS A 137 8.78 19.07 -6.76
CA HIS A 137 9.20 17.71 -7.15
C HIS A 137 8.88 16.73 -6.01
N SER A 138 7.72 16.91 -5.36
CA SER A 138 7.29 16.07 -4.27
C SER A 138 6.93 14.74 -4.88
N ASN A 139 7.84 13.78 -4.74
CA ASN A 139 7.56 12.38 -5.01
C ASN A 139 6.64 11.82 -3.91
N THR A 140 5.75 12.62 -3.33
CA THR A 140 4.78 12.22 -2.31
C THR A 140 3.40 12.76 -2.69
N LYS A 141 2.37 11.92 -2.61
CA LYS A 141 0.97 12.29 -2.87
C LYS A 141 0.05 11.52 -1.93
N LYS A 142 -1.14 12.06 -1.67
CA LYS A 142 -2.20 11.30 -0.97
C LYS A 142 -2.60 10.07 -1.77
N LEU A 143 -2.91 8.98 -1.07
CA LEU A 143 -3.43 7.76 -1.70
C LEU A 143 -4.67 8.05 -2.56
N GLY A 144 -5.61 8.86 -2.07
CA GLY A 144 -6.80 9.23 -2.84
C GLY A 144 -6.48 9.92 -4.17
N THR A 145 -5.48 10.81 -4.18
CA THR A 145 -5.00 11.48 -5.40
C THR A 145 -4.37 10.47 -6.35
N ILE A 146 -3.53 9.57 -5.84
CA ILE A 146 -2.91 8.49 -6.62
C ILE A 146 -3.97 7.63 -7.30
N LEU A 147 -4.98 7.18 -6.55
CA LEU A 147 -6.07 6.37 -7.09
C LEU A 147 -6.81 7.10 -8.21
N ASN A 148 -7.12 8.39 -8.03
CA ASN A 148 -7.81 9.19 -9.03
C ASN A 148 -6.97 9.39 -10.31
N GLU A 149 -5.70 9.76 -10.17
CA GLU A 149 -4.79 10.00 -11.32
C GLU A 149 -4.61 8.77 -12.21
N PHE A 150 -4.60 7.57 -11.59
CA PHE A 150 -4.51 6.32 -12.33
C PHE A 150 -5.88 5.77 -12.78
N GLY A 151 -6.98 6.50 -12.57
CA GLY A 151 -8.33 6.06 -12.94
C GLY A 151 -8.80 4.83 -12.15
N HIS A 152 -8.23 4.61 -10.96
CA HIS A 152 -8.52 3.46 -10.13
C HIS A 152 -9.79 3.72 -9.30
N GLN A 153 -10.92 3.24 -9.79
CA GLN A 153 -12.16 3.16 -9.00
C GLN A 153 -12.16 1.90 -8.12
N LYS A 154 -12.99 1.91 -7.07
CA LYS A 154 -13.17 0.75 -6.19
C LYS A 154 -13.78 -0.40 -7.00
N VAL A 155 -13.08 -1.54 -7.02
CA VAL A 155 -13.47 -2.81 -7.68
C VAL A 155 -14.25 -3.71 -6.73
#